data_AF-A0AAW1BFL3-F1
#
_entry.id   AF-A0AAW1BFL3-F1
#
_cell.length_a   1.000
_cell.length_b   1.000
_cell.length_c   1.000
_cell.angle_alpha   90.00
_cell.angle_beta   90.00
_cell.angle_gamma   90.00
#
_symmetry.space_group_name_H-M   'P 1'
#
loop_
_entity.id
_entity.type
_entity.pdbx_description
1 polymer ?
#
loop_
_entity_poly.entity_id
_entity_poly.type
_entity_poly.pdbx_seq_one_letter_code
_entity_poly.pdbx_strand_id
1 'polypeptide(L)'
;MNCNTTSLGSIQCNKLYFFLSLDTFIHVCQALMITSLVLGMCGTLLALLGLRCTQLSFSDKRTKGRISIMSGMIFALAGVSSMVALSWYAVNIITESFDPLYAGTKHELGYALYLGWTGSLLSIVGGILLTCSSCKGNQKYLREHGYHYAASGTVNEPQIYIKQAKTVIPIKD
;
A
#
# COMPACT_ATOMS: atom_id res chain seq x y z
N MET A 1 -12.22 26.45 0.47
CA MET A 1 -13.31 27.45 0.46
C MET A 1 -12.92 28.46 1.53
N ASN A 2 -12.71 29.72 1.16
CA ASN A 2 -12.35 30.75 2.14
C ASN A 2 -13.59 31.59 2.38
N CYS A 3 -14.24 31.37 3.52
CA CYS A 3 -15.26 32.28 4.00
C CYS A 3 -14.57 33.29 4.91
N ASN A 4 -14.70 34.57 4.59
CA ASN A 4 -14.32 35.63 5.51
C ASN A 4 -15.57 36.14 6.22
N THR A 5 -15.47 36.35 7.53
CA THR A 5 -16.56 36.86 8.35
C THR A 5 -16.32 38.35 8.55
N THR A 6 -17.11 39.19 7.88
CA THR A 6 -16.99 40.63 8.04
C THR A 6 -17.65 41.04 9.36
N SER A 7 -17.15 42.09 10.02
CA SER A 7 -17.70 42.61 11.29
C SER A 7 -19.18 43.02 11.23
N LEU A 8 -19.75 43.14 10.03
CA LEU A 8 -21.17 43.38 9.78
C LEU A 8 -22.04 42.09 9.82
N GLY A 9 -21.47 40.93 10.18
CA GLY A 9 -22.17 39.65 10.25
C GLY A 9 -22.40 38.96 8.88
N SER A 10 -21.93 39.57 7.79
CA SER A 10 -21.98 38.95 6.47
C SER A 10 -20.85 37.94 6.30
N ILE A 11 -21.23 36.69 6.03
CA ILE A 11 -20.31 35.62 5.64
C ILE A 11 -20.19 35.70 4.12
N GLN A 12 -19.10 36.30 3.65
CA GLN A 12 -18.86 36.39 2.22
C GLN A 12 -17.92 35.25 1.84
N CYS A 13 -18.53 34.17 1.35
CA CYS A 13 -17.78 33.00 0.95
C CYS A 13 -17.40 33.12 -0.52
N ASN A 14 -16.15 33.51 -0.77
CA ASN A 14 -15.65 33.55 -2.13
C ASN A 14 -15.25 32.14 -2.54
N LYS A 15 -15.88 31.59 -3.59
CA LYS A 15 -15.32 30.45 -4.32
C LYS A 15 -14.09 30.97 -5.07
N LEU A 16 -12.98 31.15 -4.36
CA LEU A 16 -11.69 31.05 -5.04
C LEU A 16 -11.64 29.63 -5.58
N TYR A 17 -11.92 29.50 -6.88
CA TYR A 17 -11.40 28.40 -7.66
C TYR A 17 -9.90 28.51 -7.51
N PHE A 18 -9.37 27.72 -6.59
CA PHE A 18 -7.96 27.57 -6.25
C PHE A 18 -7.07 27.27 -7.49
N PHE A 19 -7.68 27.08 -8.66
CA PHE A 19 -7.09 26.67 -9.92
C PHE A 19 -6.29 27.72 -10.71
N LEU A 20 -6.29 29.03 -10.39
CA LEU A 20 -5.79 30.02 -11.37
C LEU A 20 -4.69 31.00 -10.94
N SER A 21 -4.19 31.03 -9.70
CA SER A 21 -3.16 32.05 -9.37
C SER A 21 -2.08 31.70 -8.36
N LEU A 22 -2.02 30.49 -7.80
CA LEU A 22 -0.83 30.11 -7.04
C LEU A 22 -0.65 28.59 -7.00
N ASP A 23 0.51 28.17 -7.49
CA ASP A 23 1.24 26.95 -7.14
C ASP A 23 0.78 25.60 -7.71
N THR A 24 1.50 25.17 -8.76
CA THR A 24 1.58 23.79 -9.27
C THR A 24 1.70 22.76 -8.14
N PHE A 25 2.37 23.12 -7.05
CA PHE A 25 2.54 22.32 -5.85
C PHE A 25 1.21 21.82 -5.24
N ILE A 26 0.24 22.71 -5.02
CA ILE A 26 -1.02 22.32 -4.36
C ILE A 26 -1.87 21.46 -5.30
N HIS A 27 -1.77 21.70 -6.61
CA HIS A 27 -2.37 20.84 -7.62
C HIS A 27 -1.80 19.41 -7.58
N VAL A 28 -0.47 19.26 -7.42
CA VAL A 28 0.19 17.97 -7.25
C VAL A 28 -0.23 17.27 -5.96
N CYS A 29 -0.32 17.99 -4.83
CA CYS A 29 -0.82 17.42 -3.57
C CYS A 29 -2.26 16.90 -3.68
N GLN A 30 -3.14 17.64 -4.36
CA GLN A 30 -4.53 17.21 -4.59
C GLN A 30 -4.58 15.97 -5.49
N ALA A 31 -3.79 15.93 -6.56
CA ALA A 31 -3.69 14.77 -7.43
C ALA A 31 -3.20 13.54 -6.64
N LEU A 32 -2.15 13.68 -5.83
CA LEU A 32 -1.62 12.61 -4.97
C LEU A 32 -2.66 12.10 -3.96
N MET A 33 -3.43 12.99 -3.34
CA MET A 33 -4.52 12.59 -2.43
C MET A 33 -5.61 11.81 -3.16
N ILE A 34 -6.07 12.30 -4.31
CA ILE A 34 -7.11 11.62 -5.11
C ILE A 34 -6.61 10.26 -5.57
N THR A 35 -5.39 10.19 -6.10
CA THR A 35 -4.77 8.93 -6.53
C THR A 35 -4.66 7.96 -5.35
N SER A 36 -4.17 8.39 -4.18
CA SER A 36 -4.14 7.56 -2.97
C SER A 36 -5.52 7.02 -2.59
N LEU A 37 -6.57 7.85 -2.70
CA LEU A 37 -7.94 7.45 -2.40
C LEU A 37 -8.44 6.37 -3.38
N VAL A 38 -8.16 6.54 -4.68
CA VAL A 38 -8.50 5.56 -5.72
C VAL A 38 -7.76 4.25 -5.51
N LEU A 39 -6.46 4.29 -5.19
CA LEU A 39 -5.70 3.09 -4.84
C LEU A 39 -6.25 2.42 -3.58
N GLY A 40 -6.63 3.18 -2.56
CA GLY A 40 -7.25 2.67 -1.34
C GLY A 40 -8.59 1.97 -1.60
N MET A 41 -9.44 2.56 -2.44
CA MET A 41 -10.71 1.95 -2.87
C MET A 41 -10.48 0.65 -3.65
N CYS A 42 -9.57 0.67 -4.63
CA CYS A 42 -9.20 -0.52 -5.40
C CYS A 42 -8.62 -1.62 -4.48
N GLY A 43 -7.72 -1.26 -3.56
CA GLY A 43 -7.13 -2.15 -2.57
C GLY A 43 -8.18 -2.78 -1.65
N THR A 44 -9.18 -2.02 -1.23
CA THR A 44 -10.29 -2.52 -0.39
C THR A 44 -11.14 -3.54 -1.16
N LEU A 45 -11.48 -3.26 -2.42
CA LEU A 45 -12.21 -4.22 -3.27
C LEU A 45 -11.42 -5.51 -3.48
N LEU A 46 -10.11 -5.40 -3.77
CA LEU A 46 -9.24 -6.56 -3.90
C LEU A 46 -9.12 -7.34 -2.58
N ALA A 47 -9.06 -6.65 -1.44
CA ALA A 47 -9.04 -7.28 -0.13
C ALA A 47 -10.31 -8.11 0.09
N LEU A 48 -11.50 -7.54 -0.18
CA LEU A 48 -12.81 -8.22 -0.09
C LEU A 48 -12.88 -9.48 -0.95
N LEU A 49 -12.32 -9.45 -2.16
CA LEU A 49 -12.21 -10.63 -3.03
C LEU A 49 -11.22 -11.69 -2.50
N GLY A 50 -10.21 -11.25 -1.75
CA GLY A 50 -9.20 -12.09 -1.11
C GLY A 50 -9.67 -12.85 0.15
N LEU A 51 -10.73 -12.40 0.85
CA LEU A 51 -11.21 -13.06 2.07
C LEU A 51 -11.97 -14.35 1.79
N ARG A 52 -11.69 -15.41 2.56
CA ARG A 52 -12.28 -16.77 2.40
C ARG A 52 -13.80 -16.79 2.33
N CYS A 53 -14.49 -15.85 2.98
CA CYS A 53 -15.95 -15.72 3.00
C CYS A 53 -16.58 -15.34 1.65
N THR A 54 -15.83 -14.72 0.73
CA THR A 54 -16.33 -14.40 -0.62
C THR A 54 -16.17 -15.63 -1.52
N GLN A 55 -17.17 -16.51 -1.54
CA GLN A 55 -17.19 -17.68 -2.41
C GLN A 55 -17.62 -17.30 -3.84
N LEU A 56 -16.71 -16.67 -4.58
CA LEU A 56 -16.74 -16.75 -6.04
C LEU A 56 -16.30 -18.17 -6.40
N SER A 57 -17.27 -19.03 -6.71
CA SER A 57 -17.18 -20.49 -6.93
C SER A 57 -16.04 -20.95 -7.86
N PHE A 58 -15.40 -20.04 -8.60
CA PHE A 58 -14.36 -20.32 -9.60
C PHE A 58 -12.92 -19.97 -9.17
N SER A 59 -12.66 -19.37 -8.00
CA SER A 59 -11.30 -18.93 -7.64
C SER A 59 -10.56 -19.94 -6.75
N ASP A 60 -9.49 -20.52 -7.28
CA ASP A 60 -8.59 -21.41 -6.55
C ASP A 60 -7.98 -20.73 -5.30
N LYS A 61 -7.71 -21.52 -4.26
CA LYS A 61 -7.18 -21.08 -2.96
C LYS A 61 -5.85 -20.32 -3.12
N ARG A 62 -5.08 -20.62 -4.18
CA ARG A 62 -3.81 -19.95 -4.54
C ARG A 62 -4.04 -18.54 -5.08
N THR A 63 -4.97 -18.38 -6.02
CA THR A 63 -5.32 -17.08 -6.64
C THR A 63 -5.83 -16.12 -5.58
N LYS A 64 -6.65 -16.61 -4.66
CA LYS A 64 -7.18 -15.84 -3.53
C LYS A 64 -6.11 -15.30 -2.58
N GLY A 65 -5.07 -16.10 -2.32
CA GLY A 65 -3.91 -15.67 -1.53
C GLY A 65 -3.07 -14.61 -2.25
N ARG A 66 -2.86 -14.75 -3.56
CA ARG A 66 -2.16 -13.75 -4.39
C ARG A 66 -2.90 -12.41 -4.41
N ILE A 67 -4.23 -12.43 -4.60
CA ILE A 67 -5.07 -11.23 -4.59
C ILE A 67 -4.96 -10.50 -3.24
N SER A 68 -4.97 -11.24 -2.13
CA SER A 68 -4.83 -10.64 -0.78
C SER A 68 -3.45 -10.02 -0.53
N ILE A 69 -2.38 -10.60 -1.08
CA ILE A 69 -1.03 -10.01 -1.00
C ILE A 69 -0.97 -8.73 -1.84
N MET A 70 -1.50 -8.76 -3.05
CA MET A 70 -1.57 -7.59 -3.94
C MET A 70 -2.39 -6.45 -3.32
N SER A 71 -3.53 -6.76 -2.70
CA SER A 71 -4.35 -5.76 -2.01
C SER A 71 -3.58 -5.11 -0.87
N GLY A 72 -2.85 -5.89 -0.06
CA GLY A 72 -2.05 -5.36 1.06
C GLY A 72 -0.93 -4.44 0.60
N MET A 73 -0.24 -4.80 -0.50
CA MET A 73 0.79 -3.94 -1.11
C MET A 73 0.23 -2.62 -1.63
N ILE A 74 -0.90 -2.66 -2.34
CA ILE A 74 -1.57 -1.46 -2.86
C ILE A 74 -2.01 -0.55 -1.70
N PHE A 75 -2.54 -1.14 -0.62
CA PHE A 75 -2.99 -0.39 0.54
C PHE A 75 -1.84 0.27 1.31
N ALA A 76 -0.70 -0.42 1.42
CA ALA A 76 0.52 0.16 1.98
C ALA A 76 1.05 1.32 1.12
N LEU A 77 1.12 1.16 -0.20
CA LEU A 77 1.56 2.23 -1.12
C LEU A 77 0.64 3.45 -1.10
N ALA A 78 -0.68 3.23 -1.02
CA ALA A 78 -1.66 4.30 -0.82
C ALA A 78 -1.40 5.05 0.50
N GLY A 79 -1.23 4.33 1.61
CA GLY A 79 -0.95 4.94 2.91
C GLY A 79 0.38 5.73 2.95
N VAL A 80 1.45 5.22 2.33
CA VAL A 80 2.73 5.95 2.27
C VAL A 80 2.62 7.20 1.39
N SER A 81 1.97 7.12 0.22
CA SER A 81 1.82 8.28 -0.66
C SER A 81 1.01 9.41 -0.02
N SER A 82 -0.09 9.10 0.67
CA SER A 82 -0.88 10.09 1.41
C SER A 82 -0.13 10.69 2.61
N MET A 83 0.66 9.88 3.32
CA MET A 83 1.52 10.36 4.40
C MET A 83 2.57 11.37 3.91
N VAL A 84 3.21 11.10 2.77
CA VAL A 84 4.20 12.01 2.14
C VAL A 84 3.52 13.30 1.70
N ALA A 85 2.36 13.23 1.04
CA ALA A 85 1.63 14.41 0.60
C ALA A 85 1.20 15.32 1.77
N LEU A 86 0.70 14.72 2.86
CA LEU A 86 0.31 15.46 4.07
C LEU A 86 1.53 16.06 4.80
N SER A 87 2.62 15.31 4.89
CA SER A 87 3.86 15.78 5.55
C SER A 87 4.47 16.95 4.79
N TRP A 88 4.49 16.85 3.46
CA TRP A 88 4.97 17.93 2.62
C TRP A 88 4.07 19.17 2.72
N TYR A 89 2.74 19.00 2.73
CA TYR A 89 1.81 20.10 2.97
C TYR A 89 2.06 20.77 4.33
N ALA A 90 2.25 19.98 5.39
CA ALA A 90 2.52 20.50 6.73
C ALA A 90 3.81 21.32 6.79
N VAL A 91 4.90 20.84 6.16
CA VAL A 91 6.19 21.56 6.15
C VAL A 91 6.05 22.93 5.49
N ASN A 92 5.36 23.04 4.36
CA ASN A 92 5.20 24.33 3.67
C ASN A 92 4.41 25.34 4.49
N ILE A 93 3.32 24.92 5.14
CA ILE A 93 2.52 25.80 6.02
C ILE A 93 3.35 26.27 7.22
N ILE A 94 4.17 25.37 7.78
CA ILE A 94 5.04 25.69 8.91
C ILE A 94 6.13 26.67 8.50
N THR A 95 6.76 26.49 7.33
CA THR A 95 7.81 27.41 6.84
C THR A 95 7.26 28.81 6.58
N GLU A 96 6.07 28.93 5.98
CA GLU A 96 5.39 30.22 5.79
C GLU A 96 5.05 30.91 7.11
N SER A 97 4.80 30.12 8.16
CA SER A 97 4.47 30.64 9.50
C SER A 97 5.68 31.15 10.29
N PHE A 98 6.91 30.79 9.89
CA PHE A 98 8.14 31.18 10.58
C PHE A 98 8.86 32.37 9.93
N ASP A 99 8.37 32.89 8.80
CA ASP A 99 8.94 34.08 8.16
C ASP A 99 8.59 35.37 8.95
N PRO A 100 9.59 36.05 9.57
CA PRO A 100 9.35 37.22 10.41
C PRO A 100 8.90 38.47 9.62
N LEU A 101 8.91 38.42 8.27
CA LEU A 101 8.43 39.50 7.39
C LEU A 101 6.91 39.47 7.15
N TYR A 102 6.20 38.41 7.55
CA TYR A 102 4.75 38.31 7.42
C TYR A 102 4.09 38.49 8.80
N ALA A 103 3.89 39.75 9.20
CA ALA A 103 3.20 40.14 10.44
C ALA A 103 1.66 39.90 10.37
N GLY A 104 1.24 38.72 9.89
CA GLY A 104 -0.17 38.43 9.59
C GLY A 104 -0.57 36.99 9.91
N THR A 105 -1.37 36.84 10.97
CA THR A 105 -2.22 35.69 11.32
C THR A 105 -1.50 34.35 11.57
N LYS A 106 -1.49 33.92 12.83
CA LYS A 106 -1.06 32.58 13.26
C LYS A 106 -1.87 31.52 12.50
N HIS A 107 -1.23 30.75 11.62
CA HIS A 107 -1.88 29.63 10.95
C HIS A 107 -1.88 28.42 11.88
N GLU A 108 -3.03 28.09 12.46
CA GLU A 108 -3.19 26.84 13.23
C GLU A 108 -3.33 25.67 12.26
N LEU A 109 -2.52 24.63 12.46
CA LEU A 109 -2.64 23.38 11.70
C LEU A 109 -4.04 22.80 11.90
N GLY A 110 -4.82 22.76 10.82
CA GLY A 110 -6.21 22.30 10.88
C GLY A 110 -6.32 20.84 11.33
N TYR A 111 -7.36 20.53 12.11
CA TYR A 111 -7.68 19.19 12.60
C TYR A 111 -7.71 18.11 11.49
N ALA A 112 -8.05 18.50 10.26
CA ALA A 112 -8.06 17.62 9.09
C ALA A 112 -6.69 16.98 8.80
N LEU A 113 -5.57 17.66 9.09
CA LEU A 113 -4.23 17.12 8.85
C LEU A 113 -3.94 15.93 9.79
N TYR A 114 -4.31 16.07 11.06
CA TYR A 114 -4.15 15.01 12.05
C TYR A 114 -4.98 13.77 11.70
N LEU A 115 -6.23 13.96 11.23
CA LEU A 115 -7.06 12.87 10.73
C LEU A 115 -6.45 12.19 9.50
N GLY A 116 -5.78 12.96 8.63
CA GLY A 116 -5.08 12.41 7.47
C GLY A 116 -3.92 11.50 7.89
N TRP A 117 -3.11 11.91 8.87
CA TRP A 117 -2.00 11.09 9.37
C TRP A 117 -2.48 9.81 10.07
N THR A 118 -3.52 9.90 10.89
CA THR A 118 -4.08 8.71 11.55
C THR A 118 -4.68 7.73 10.53
N GLY A 119 -5.38 8.24 9.51
CA GLY A 119 -5.89 7.41 8.41
C GLY A 119 -4.78 6.76 7.58
N SER A 120 -3.69 7.49 7.33
CA SER A 120 -2.52 6.96 6.60
C SER A 120 -1.83 5.84 7.38
N LEU A 121 -1.62 6.03 8.69
CA LEU A 121 -1.06 5.00 9.58
C LEU A 121 -1.94 3.76 9.63
N LEU A 122 -3.26 3.95 9.79
CA LEU A 122 -4.21 2.84 9.81
C LEU A 122 -4.17 2.07 8.49
N SER A 123 -4.04 2.77 7.36
CA SER A 123 -3.93 2.15 6.04
C SER A 123 -2.65 1.33 5.88
N ILE A 124 -1.51 1.86 6.32
CA ILE A 124 -0.23 1.15 6.28
C ILE A 124 -0.29 -0.12 7.14
N VAL A 125 -0.76 0.01 8.39
CA VAL A 125 -0.88 -1.13 9.32
C VAL A 125 -1.85 -2.17 8.77
N GLY A 126 -3.01 -1.74 8.26
CA GLY A 126 -3.97 -2.63 7.62
C GLY A 126 -3.38 -3.40 6.43
N GLY A 127 -2.62 -2.71 5.58
CA GLY A 127 -1.93 -3.33 4.43
C GLY A 127 -0.91 -4.39 4.85
N ILE A 128 -0.07 -4.07 5.84
CA ILE A 128 0.94 -5.00 6.39
C ILE A 128 0.27 -6.24 6.99
N LEU A 129 -0.78 -6.05 7.81
CA LEU A 129 -1.49 -7.15 8.45
C LEU A 129 -2.14 -8.09 7.41
N LEU A 130 -2.72 -7.55 6.34
CA LEU A 130 -3.28 -8.32 5.24
C LEU A 130 -2.20 -9.13 4.51
N THR A 131 -1.06 -8.52 4.19
CA THR A 131 0.06 -9.19 3.53
C THR A 131 0.66 -10.30 4.41
N CYS A 132 0.95 -10.02 5.69
CA CYS A 132 1.53 -11.00 6.62
C CYS A 132 0.60 -12.21 6.84
N SER A 133 -0.70 -11.96 7.00
CA SER A 133 -1.70 -13.02 7.20
C SER A 133 -1.76 -13.98 5.99
N SER A 134 -1.65 -13.44 4.78
CA SER A 134 -1.71 -14.21 3.54
C SER A 134 -0.39 -14.91 3.20
N CYS A 135 0.77 -14.34 3.57
CA CYS A 135 2.07 -15.01 3.45
C CYS A 135 2.13 -16.31 4.27
N LYS A 136 1.62 -16.29 5.51
CA LYS A 136 1.60 -17.48 6.39
C LYS A 136 0.69 -18.59 5.84
N GLY A 137 -0.38 -18.22 5.14
CA GLY A 137 -1.23 -19.15 4.41
C GLY A 137 -0.49 -19.79 3.22
N ASN A 138 0.13 -18.98 2.36
CA ASN A 138 0.79 -19.44 1.13
C ASN A 138 2.01 -20.33 1.40
N GLN A 139 2.80 -20.02 2.44
CA GLN A 139 3.96 -20.83 2.82
C GLN A 139 3.59 -22.27 3.23
N LYS A 140 2.42 -22.47 3.87
CA LYS A 140 1.92 -23.81 4.21
C LYS A 140 1.57 -24.62 2.96
N TYR A 141 0.91 -24.00 1.97
CA TYR A 141 0.57 -24.66 0.70
C TYR A 141 1.80 -24.99 -0.15
N LEU A 142 2.79 -24.08 -0.23
CA LEU A 142 4.05 -24.35 -0.93
C LEU A 142 4.85 -25.45 -0.25
N ARG A 143 4.80 -25.56 1.08
CA ARG A 143 5.45 -26.63 1.83
C ARG A 143 4.75 -27.97 1.64
N GLU A 144 3.42 -28.03 1.69
CA GLU A 144 2.66 -29.27 1.42
C GLU A 144 2.84 -29.77 -0.02
N HIS A 145 2.75 -28.88 -1.02
CA HIS A 145 2.94 -29.28 -2.41
C HIS A 145 4.39 -29.55 -2.77
N GLY A 146 5.37 -28.85 -2.20
CA GLY A 146 6.79 -29.15 -2.40
C GLY A 146 7.15 -30.58 -1.96
N TYR A 147 6.43 -31.11 -0.95
CA TYR A 147 6.60 -32.48 -0.50
C TYR A 147 5.89 -33.45 -1.45
N HIS A 148 4.75 -33.07 -2.04
CA HIS A 148 4.10 -33.85 -3.09
C HIS A 148 4.81 -33.81 -4.46
N TYR A 149 5.55 -32.75 -4.81
CA TYR A 149 6.42 -32.74 -5.99
C TYR A 149 7.69 -33.57 -5.77
N ALA A 150 8.22 -33.61 -4.54
CA ALA A 150 9.30 -34.52 -4.17
C ALA A 150 8.83 -35.99 -4.06
N ALA A 151 7.57 -36.24 -3.71
CA ALA A 151 6.98 -37.58 -3.60
C ALA A 151 6.34 -38.10 -4.90
N SER A 152 6.08 -37.25 -5.90
CA SER A 152 5.52 -37.62 -7.20
C SER A 152 6.59 -37.73 -8.30
N GLY A 153 7.86 -37.90 -7.91
CA GLY A 153 9.02 -38.06 -8.80
C GLY A 153 9.57 -39.48 -8.90
N THR A 154 8.78 -40.52 -8.61
CA THR A 154 9.18 -41.92 -8.80
C THR A 154 8.28 -42.62 -9.82
N VAL A 155 8.28 -42.16 -11.07
CA VAL A 155 7.98 -43.01 -12.22
C VAL A 155 9.00 -42.69 -13.31
N ASN A 156 9.92 -43.64 -13.49
CA ASN A 156 10.78 -43.89 -14.66
C ASN A 156 11.86 -42.86 -15.01
N GLU A 157 13.04 -43.11 -14.44
CA GLU A 157 14.35 -42.63 -14.92
C GLU A 157 14.76 -43.41 -16.18
N PRO A 158 14.91 -42.78 -17.38
CA PRO A 158 15.71 -43.35 -18.44
C PRO A 158 17.18 -43.02 -18.16
N GLN A 159 17.91 -44.08 -17.81
CA GLN A 159 19.29 -44.38 -18.19
C GLN A 159 20.11 -43.29 -18.92
N ILE A 160 21.33 -43.11 -18.38
CA ILE A 160 22.57 -42.61 -19.01
C ILE A 160 22.75 -41.08 -18.90
N TYR A 161 23.69 -40.63 -18.08
CA TYR A 161 24.95 -39.98 -18.51
C TYR A 161 25.79 -39.51 -17.29
N ILE A 162 26.91 -40.22 -17.10
CA ILE A 162 28.20 -39.80 -16.52
C ILE A 162 28.30 -39.65 -14.99
N LYS A 163 28.50 -40.80 -14.32
CA LYS A 163 29.54 -40.91 -13.27
C LYS A 163 30.52 -42.03 -13.63
N GLN A 164 31.58 -41.66 -14.33
CA GLN A 164 32.80 -42.45 -14.41
C GLN A 164 33.96 -41.50 -14.14
N ALA A 165 34.57 -41.63 -12.95
CA ALA A 165 36.01 -41.49 -12.70
C ALA A 165 36.23 -41.24 -11.20
N LYS A 166 36.40 -42.30 -10.41
CA LYS A 166 37.70 -42.58 -9.79
C LYS A 166 37.73 -44.01 -9.25
N THR A 167 38.40 -44.85 -10.01
CA THR A 167 38.93 -46.17 -9.68
C THR A 167 39.83 -46.10 -8.45
N VAL A 168 39.55 -46.90 -7.41
CA VAL A 168 40.58 -47.52 -6.55
C VAL A 168 40.08 -48.93 -6.18
N ILE A 169 40.48 -49.89 -7.02
CA ILE A 169 41.00 -51.25 -6.79
C ILE A 169 40.40 -52.13 -5.64
N PRO A 170 40.02 -53.40 -5.94
CA PRO A 170 39.47 -54.41 -5.01
C PRO A 170 40.57 -55.19 -4.26
N ILE A 171 40.17 -56.03 -3.27
CA ILE A 171 40.77 -57.31 -2.76
C ILE A 171 40.19 -57.53 -1.33
N LYS A 172 39.31 -58.53 -1.09
CA LYS A 172 39.57 -59.90 -0.56
C LYS A 172 40.34 -59.86 0.77
N ASP A 173 39.89 -60.40 1.91
CA ASP A 173 39.24 -61.69 2.20
C ASP A 173 38.11 -61.60 3.24
#